data_AF-A0A6P6SP03-F1
#
_entry.id   AF-A0A6P6SP03-F1
#
_cell.length_a   1.000
_cell.length_b   1.000
_cell.length_c   1.000
_cell.angle_alpha   90.00
_cell.angle_beta   90.00
_cell.angle_gamma   90.00
#
_symmetry.space_group_name_H-M   'P 1'
#
loop_
_entity.id
_entity.type
_entity.pdbx_description
1 polymer ?
#
loop_
_entity_poly.entity_id
_entity_poly.type
_entity_poly.pdbx_seq_one_letter_code
_entity_poly.pdbx_strand_id
1 'polypeptide(L)'
;MQIAPISPYKGVRYHLSEWSATGNKPQNFKELLNLRHSIARNVIERTFGLFKKRWAILRDAYFFDVKTHVMTINACAILHNLIRVEQPNDPYLDEVDAEMQRVQHEVDDEDEMEDEDEEDGMEGDGPNNDGGINAINENQI
;
A
#
# COMPACT_ATOMS: atom_id res chain seq x y z
N MET A 1 -25.06 -7.19 -3.95
CA MET A 1 -23.91 -6.58 -4.67
C MET A 1 -22.69 -6.80 -3.79
N GLN A 2 -21.79 -7.69 -4.19
CA GLN A 2 -20.61 -8.04 -3.39
C GLN A 2 -19.48 -7.13 -3.85
N ILE A 3 -19.16 -6.12 -3.04
CA ILE A 3 -17.99 -5.28 -3.27
C ILE A 3 -16.81 -6.11 -2.76
N ALA A 4 -16.10 -6.77 -3.67
CA ALA A 4 -14.84 -7.40 -3.31
C ALA A 4 -13.83 -6.26 -3.03
N PRO A 5 -13.25 -6.18 -1.82
CA PRO A 5 -12.15 -5.24 -1.57
C PRO A 5 -11.04 -5.54 -2.57
N ILE A 6 -10.51 -4.50 -3.22
CA ILE A 6 -9.39 -4.62 -4.14
C ILE A 6 -8.17 -4.98 -3.30
N SER A 7 -7.92 -6.28 -3.14
CA SER A 7 -6.74 -6.76 -2.43
C SER A 7 -5.50 -6.54 -3.30
N PRO A 8 -4.37 -6.07 -2.72
CA PRO A 8 -3.09 -6.06 -3.40
C PRO A 8 -2.72 -7.45 -3.92
N TYR A 9 -1.95 -7.50 -5.01
CA TYR A 9 -1.30 -8.74 -5.45
C TYR A 9 -0.20 -9.11 -4.45
N LYS A 10 -0.28 -10.31 -3.88
CA LYS A 10 0.72 -10.85 -2.95
C LYS A 10 2.06 -11.07 -3.65
N GLY A 11 3.17 -10.88 -2.93
CA GLY A 11 4.54 -11.08 -3.45
C GLY A 11 4.95 -10.09 -4.54
N VAL A 12 4.28 -8.93 -4.64
CA VAL A 12 4.57 -7.89 -5.63
C VAL A 12 4.80 -6.57 -4.91
N ARG A 13 5.98 -5.98 -5.14
CA ARG A 13 6.43 -4.72 -4.51
C ARG A 13 5.37 -3.62 -4.57
N TYR A 14 5.16 -2.97 -3.44
CA TYR A 14 4.13 -1.95 -3.29
C TYR A 14 4.52 -0.79 -2.36
N HIS A 15 5.66 -0.90 -1.65
CA HIS A 15 6.14 0.09 -0.68
C HIS A 15 6.49 1.41 -1.34
N LEU A 16 5.77 2.47 -0.94
CA LEU A 16 5.94 3.82 -1.45
C LEU A 16 7.34 4.39 -1.18
N SER A 17 7.95 3.98 -0.06
CA SER A 17 9.31 4.31 0.36
C SER A 17 10.33 3.89 -0.71
N GLU A 18 10.29 2.63 -1.14
CA GLU A 18 11.16 2.08 -2.18
C GLU A 18 11.02 2.81 -3.53
N TRP A 19 9.79 3.05 -3.96
CA TRP A 19 9.53 3.74 -5.24
C TRP A 19 10.04 5.19 -5.23
N SER A 20 9.93 5.88 -4.07
CA SER A 20 10.40 7.25 -3.91
C SER A 20 11.93 7.36 -3.79
N ALA A 21 12.57 6.41 -3.11
CA ALA A 21 14.00 6.44 -2.82
C ALA A 21 14.85 5.96 -3.99
N THR A 22 14.41 4.92 -4.72
CA THR A 22 15.20 4.33 -5.81
C THR A 22 14.91 4.98 -7.17
N GLY A 23 13.84 5.76 -7.30
CA GLY A 23 13.41 6.36 -8.58
C GLY A 23 13.04 5.34 -9.66
N ASN A 24 12.96 4.07 -9.29
CA ASN A 24 12.54 2.99 -10.18
C ASN A 24 11.06 3.21 -10.55
N LYS A 25 10.65 2.74 -11.74
CA LYS A 25 9.25 2.81 -12.18
C LYS A 25 8.65 1.41 -12.22
N PRO A 26 7.33 1.26 -11.97
CA PRO A 26 6.65 -0.02 -12.09
C PRO A 26 7.00 -0.69 -13.41
N GLN A 27 7.55 -1.90 -13.33
CA GLN A 27 7.95 -2.70 -14.49
C GLN A 27 6.79 -3.55 -14.98
N ASN A 28 5.89 -3.94 -14.08
CA ASN A 28 4.74 -4.78 -14.40
C ASN A 28 3.41 -4.11 -14.04
N PHE A 29 2.34 -4.52 -14.74
CA PHE A 29 0.97 -4.10 -14.45
C PHE A 29 0.56 -4.39 -13.01
N LYS A 30 0.99 -5.53 -12.44
CA LYS A 30 0.73 -5.88 -11.03
C LYS A 30 1.36 -4.87 -10.06
N GLU A 31 2.62 -4.48 -10.29
CA GLU A 31 3.31 -3.46 -9.48
C GLU A 31 2.63 -2.10 -9.60
N LEU A 32 2.20 -1.72 -10.80
CA LEU A 32 1.49 -0.46 -11.00
C LEU A 32 0.16 -0.43 -10.26
N LEU A 33 -0.60 -1.54 -10.28
CA LEU A 33 -1.85 -1.63 -9.53
C LEU A 33 -1.62 -1.58 -8.02
N ASN A 34 -0.64 -2.32 -7.52
CA ASN A 34 -0.26 -2.31 -6.12
C ASN A 34 0.22 -0.94 -5.65
N LEU A 35 1.04 -0.25 -6.46
CA LEU A 35 1.48 1.11 -6.18
C LEU A 35 0.29 2.07 -6.11
N ARG A 36 -0.60 2.06 -7.11
CA ARG A 36 -1.80 2.93 -7.11
C ARG A 36 -2.73 2.64 -5.94
N HIS A 37 -2.90 1.37 -5.60
CA HIS A 37 -3.67 0.95 -4.43
C HIS A 37 -3.05 1.51 -3.15
N SER A 38 -1.74 1.40 -2.99
CA SER A 38 -1.01 1.89 -1.81
C SER A 38 -1.06 3.41 -1.71
N ILE A 39 -0.93 4.14 -2.82
CA ILE A 39 -1.12 5.61 -2.85
C ILE A 39 -2.53 5.97 -2.40
N ALA A 40 -3.56 5.30 -2.94
CA ALA A 40 -4.94 5.60 -2.60
C ALA A 40 -5.22 5.31 -1.12
N ARG A 41 -4.76 4.16 -0.62
CA ARG A 41 -4.88 3.79 0.79
C ARG A 41 -4.20 4.82 1.69
N ASN A 42 -2.96 5.20 1.37
CA ASN A 42 -2.20 6.19 2.10
C ASN A 42 -2.99 7.50 2.19
N VAL A 43 -3.46 8.07 1.06
CA VAL A 43 -4.28 9.30 1.06
C VAL A 43 -5.51 9.20 1.96
N ILE A 44 -6.22 8.06 1.93
CA ILE A 44 -7.41 7.83 2.75
C ILE A 44 -7.04 7.81 4.25
N GLU A 45 -5.99 7.06 4.62
CA GLU A 45 -5.50 6.97 5.99
C GLU A 45 -5.03 8.33 6.52
N ARG A 46 -4.29 9.11 5.71
CA ARG A 46 -3.88 10.50 6.02
C ARG A 46 -5.07 11.36 6.38
N THR A 47 -6.10 11.27 5.54
CA THR A 47 -7.31 12.08 5.70
C THR A 47 -8.05 11.71 6.99
N PHE A 48 -8.21 10.42 7.28
CA PHE A 48 -8.85 9.98 8.52
C PHE A 48 -8.01 10.27 9.77
N GLY A 49 -6.69 10.13 9.71
CA GLY A 49 -5.78 10.50 10.80
C GLY A 49 -5.91 11.98 11.16
N LEU A 50 -5.91 12.84 10.15
CA LEU A 50 -6.11 14.28 10.32
C LEU A 50 -7.47 14.61 10.91
N PHE A 51 -8.53 13.96 10.42
CA PHE A 51 -9.88 14.17 10.92
C PHE A 51 -9.99 13.76 12.39
N LYS A 52 -9.39 12.64 12.79
CA LYS A 52 -9.37 12.18 14.18
C LYS A 52 -8.55 13.09 15.10
N LYS A 53 -7.41 13.63 14.64
CA LYS A 53 -6.62 14.58 15.43
C LYS A 53 -7.37 15.89 15.65
N ARG A 54 -7.98 16.43 14.60
CA ARG A 54 -8.69 17.71 14.67
C ARG A 54 -10.02 17.61 15.41
N TRP A 55 -10.79 16.56 15.13
CA TRP A 55 -12.17 16.43 15.62
C TRP A 55 -12.25 15.31 16.66
N ALA A 56 -12.27 15.69 17.94
CA ALA A 56 -12.36 14.75 19.04
C ALA A 56 -13.57 13.80 18.95
N ILE A 57 -14.68 14.26 18.35
CA ILE A 57 -15.90 13.47 18.10
C ILE A 57 -15.67 12.27 17.17
N LEU A 58 -14.55 12.22 16.44
CA LEU A 58 -14.21 11.11 15.55
C LEU A 58 -13.22 10.11 16.17
N ARG A 59 -12.72 10.38 17.39
CA ARG A 59 -11.74 9.50 18.06
C ARG A 59 -12.40 8.32 18.75
N ASP A 60 -13.51 8.59 19.45
CA ASP A 60 -14.21 7.58 20.24
C ASP A 60 -15.38 6.97 19.48
N ALA A 61 -15.68 5.70 19.79
CA ALA A 61 -16.87 5.05 19.28
C ALA A 61 -18.11 5.62 19.99
N TYR A 62 -18.94 6.35 19.25
CA TYR A 62 -20.23 6.82 19.72
C TYR A 62 -21.36 5.95 19.16
N PHE A 63 -22.35 5.65 19.99
CA PHE A 63 -23.54 4.90 19.59
C PHE A 63 -24.56 5.83 18.91
N PHE A 64 -24.20 6.40 17.76
CA PHE A 64 -25.13 7.17 16.95
C PHE A 64 -25.83 6.29 15.92
N ASP A 65 -26.99 6.74 15.44
CA ASP A 65 -27.58 6.11 14.25
C ASP A 65 -26.72 6.42 13.01
N VAL A 66 -26.85 5.59 11.98
CA VAL A 66 -26.06 5.73 10.74
C VAL A 66 -26.22 7.13 10.13
N LYS A 67 -27.43 7.69 10.23
CA LYS A 67 -27.72 9.03 9.71
C LYS A 67 -26.90 10.10 10.44
N THR A 68 -26.85 10.06 11.77
CA THR A 68 -26.06 11.02 12.57
C THR A 68 -24.57 10.86 12.31
N HIS A 69 -24.05 9.63 12.18
CA HIS A 69 -22.65 9.43 11.79
C HIS A 69 -22.31 10.10 10.44
N VAL A 70 -23.15 9.91 9.42
CA VAL A 70 -22.96 10.55 8.11
C VAL A 70 -23.01 12.07 8.21
N MET A 71 -23.96 12.61 8.99
CA MET A 71 -24.08 14.06 9.20
C MET A 71 -22.84 14.63 9.91
N THR A 72 -22.33 13.94 10.94
CA THR A 72 -21.11 14.36 11.66
C THR A 72 -19.90 14.35 10.73
N ILE A 73 -19.70 13.30 9.93
CA ILE A 73 -18.59 13.22 8.97
C ILE A 73 -18.68 14.37 7.95
N ASN A 74 -19.87 14.64 7.41
CA ASN A 74 -20.08 15.74 6.46
C ASN A 74 -19.80 17.11 7.09
N ALA A 75 -20.26 17.34 8.33
CA ALA A 75 -19.99 18.58 9.06
C ALA A 75 -18.48 18.79 9.27
N CYS A 76 -17.78 17.74 9.71
CA CYS A 76 -16.31 17.77 9.85
C CYS A 76 -15.62 18.07 8.51
N ALA A 77 -16.07 17.49 7.40
CA ALA A 77 -15.50 17.75 6.07
C ALA A 77 -15.71 19.19 5.60
N ILE A 78 -16.92 19.74 5.78
CA ILE A 78 -17.23 21.13 5.41
C ILE A 78 -16.37 22.09 6.23
N LEU A 79 -16.30 21.90 7.55
CA LEU A 79 -15.49 22.73 8.43
C LEU A 79 -14.00 22.61 8.11
N HIS A 80 -13.53 21.41 7.77
CA HIS A 80 -12.14 21.20 7.34
C HIS A 80 -11.83 21.99 6.06
N ASN A 81 -12.72 21.93 5.07
CA ASN A 81 -12.57 22.69 3.83
C ASN A 81 -12.55 24.20 4.07
N LEU A 82 -13.41 24.70 4.97
CA LEU A 82 -13.42 26.12 5.34
C LEU A 82 -12.09 26.52 6.00
N ILE A 83 -11.60 25.75 6.97
CA ILE A 83 -10.32 26.03 7.63
C ILE A 83 -9.17 26.02 6.63
N ARG A 84 -9.17 25.08 5.67
CA ARG A 84 -8.15 25.00 4.61
C ARG A 84 -8.10 26.24 3.71
N VAL A 85 -9.22 26.92 3.51
CA VAL A 85 -9.28 28.18 2.76
C VAL A 85 -8.73 29.34 3.59
N GLU A 86 -9.10 29.38 4.88
CA GLU A 86 -8.79 30.52 5.76
C GLU A 86 -7.40 30.43 6.42
N GLN A 87 -6.82 29.22 6.53
CA GLN A 87 -5.57 28.96 7.25
C GLN A 87 -4.58 28.19 6.35
N PRO A 88 -3.64 28.90 5.70
CA PRO A 88 -2.66 28.28 4.79
C PRO A 88 -1.66 27.36 5.49
N ASN A 89 -1.30 27.68 6.74
CA ASN A 89 -0.39 26.88 7.56
C ASN A 89 -1.17 26.16 8.64
N ASP A 90 -1.53 24.91 8.34
CA ASP A 90 -2.28 24.06 9.23
C ASP A 90 -1.32 23.14 10.03
N PRO A 91 -1.08 23.40 11.33
CA PRO A 91 -0.12 22.64 12.13
C PRO A 91 -0.48 21.15 12.28
N TYR A 92 -1.75 20.80 12.12
CA TYR A 92 -2.18 19.40 12.21
C TYR A 92 -1.78 18.59 10.98
N LEU A 93 -1.51 19.24 9.84
CA LEU A 93 -1.03 18.54 8.64
C LEU A 93 0.36 17.95 8.89
N ASP A 94 1.29 18.78 9.39
CA ASP A 94 2.68 18.37 9.62
C ASP A 94 2.77 17.25 10.68
N GLU A 95 1.96 17.34 11.75
CA GLU A 95 1.94 16.34 12.80
C GLU A 95 1.37 14.99 12.35
N VAL A 96 0.38 14.99 11.46
CA VAL A 96 -0.23 13.76 10.91
C VAL A 96 0.74 13.12 9.93
N ASP A 97 1.42 13.92 9.13
CA ASP A 97 2.43 13.48 8.18
C ASP A 97 3.60 12.78 8.88
N ALA A 98 4.10 13.37 9.96
CA ALA A 98 5.18 12.79 10.77
C ALA A 98 4.76 11.51 11.51
N GLU A 99 3.48 11.37 11.89
CA GLU A 99 2.97 10.14 12.51
C GLU A 99 2.81 9.01 11.50
N MET A 100 2.27 9.29 10.31
CA MET A 100 2.17 8.28 9.26
C MET A 100 3.51 7.83 8.71
N GLN A 101 4.51 8.71 8.65
CA GLN A 101 5.86 8.29 8.27
C GLN A 101 6.43 7.29 9.28
N ARG A 102 6.14 7.46 10.58
CA ARG A 102 6.53 6.50 11.62
C ARG A 102 5.80 5.17 11.46
N VAL A 103 4.47 5.21 11.31
CA VAL A 103 3.68 3.98 11.10
C VAL A 103 4.08 3.25 9.83
N GLN A 104 4.38 3.97 8.73
CA GLN A 104 4.85 3.34 7.49
C GLN A 104 6.20 2.66 7.69
N HIS A 105 7.11 3.26 8.47
CA HIS A 105 8.41 2.66 8.75
C HIS A 105 8.28 1.38 9.59
N GLU A 106 7.42 1.40 10.62
CA GLU A 106 7.14 0.23 11.47
C GLU A 106 6.55 -0.94 10.64
N VAL A 107 5.65 -0.65 9.70
CA VAL A 107 5.05 -1.68 8.83
C VAL A 107 6.06 -2.23 7.82
N ASP A 108 6.90 -1.37 7.23
CA ASP A 108 7.97 -1.80 6.32
C ASP A 108 8.96 -2.73 7.06
N ASP A 109 9.28 -2.46 8.33
CA ASP A 109 10.16 -3.30 9.16
C ASP A 109 9.53 -4.66 9.55
N GLU A 110 8.20 -4.73 9.71
CA GLU A 110 7.47 -5.98 9.97
C GLU A 110 7.40 -6.88 8.73
N ASP A 111 7.17 -6.31 7.54
CA ASP A 111 7.12 -7.05 6.27
C ASP A 111 8.50 -7.67 5.92
N GLU A 112 9.62 -7.02 6.28
CA GLU A 112 10.98 -7.58 6.11
C GLU A 112 11.24 -8.82 6.99
N MET A 113 10.47 -9.03 8.07
CA MET A 113 10.62 -10.18 8.96
C MET A 113 9.74 -11.38 8.58
N GLU A 114 8.84 -11.26 7.58
CA GLU A 114 7.98 -12.38 7.13
C GLU A 114 8.62 -13.27 6.06
N ASP A 115 9.86 -13.01 5.61
CA ASP A 115 10.54 -13.75 4.53
C ASP A 115 11.39 -14.96 4.97
N GLU A 116 11.38 -15.38 6.26
CA GLU A 116 12.32 -16.43 6.74
C GLU A 116 11.80 -17.87 6.91
N ASP A 117 10.53 -18.23 6.66
CA ASP A 117 10.08 -19.62 6.86
C ASP A 117 9.30 -20.21 5.68
N GLU A 118 10.01 -20.79 4.70
CA GLU A 118 9.59 -22.01 3.98
C GLU A 118 10.79 -22.62 3.19
N GLU A 119 11.83 -23.04 3.92
CA GLU A 119 12.79 -24.04 3.41
C GLU A 119 12.35 -25.41 3.96
N ASP A 120 11.60 -26.18 3.17
CA ASP A 120 11.56 -27.63 3.33
C ASP A 120 11.89 -28.31 2.01
N GLY A 121 12.95 -29.10 2.06
CA GLY A 121 13.62 -29.65 0.90
C GLY A 121 12.92 -30.88 0.33
N MET A 122 13.13 -31.11 -0.96
CA MET A 122 13.33 -32.47 -1.45
C MET A 122 14.50 -32.50 -2.43
N GLU A 123 15.57 -33.17 -2.01
CA GLU A 123 16.66 -33.63 -2.87
C GLU A 123 16.16 -34.65 -3.90
N GLY A 124 16.61 -34.44 -5.15
CA GLY A 124 17.28 -35.44 -5.98
C GLY A 124 16.53 -36.70 -6.41
N ASP A 125 16.30 -36.82 -7.73
CA ASP A 125 16.92 -37.95 -8.44
C ASP A 125 17.03 -37.66 -9.94
N GLY A 126 18.24 -37.80 -10.47
CA GLY A 126 18.47 -38.05 -11.90
C GLY A 126 19.16 -39.39 -12.02
N PRO A 127 18.91 -40.17 -13.09
CA PRO A 127 19.96 -40.24 -14.09
C PRO A 127 19.49 -40.37 -15.54
N ASN A 128 20.09 -39.53 -16.39
CA ASN A 128 20.74 -39.75 -17.69
C ASN A 128 20.34 -40.87 -18.66
N ASN A 129 20.50 -40.49 -19.95
CA ASN A 129 20.65 -41.25 -21.19
C ASN A 129 19.31 -41.64 -21.85
N ASP A 130 19.09 -41.56 -23.15
CA ASP A 130 19.90 -41.46 -24.36
C ASP A 130 19.02 -40.94 -25.52
N GLY A 131 19.63 -40.31 -26.52
CA GLY A 131 18.91 -39.99 -27.76
C GLY A 131 19.57 -38.90 -28.58
N GLY A 132 20.70 -39.21 -29.23
CA GLY A 132 21.22 -38.42 -30.35
C GLY A 132 20.11 -38.23 -31.41
N ILE A 133 20.14 -37.16 -32.21
CA ILE A 133 21.07 -37.01 -33.32
C ILE A 133 21.25 -35.52 -33.66
N ASN A 134 22.51 -35.14 -33.85
CA ASN A 134 22.96 -33.90 -34.48
C ASN A 134 22.43 -33.77 -35.91
N ALA A 135 21.89 -32.60 -36.26
CA ALA A 135 21.80 -32.14 -37.64
C ALA A 135 22.43 -30.74 -37.76
N ILE A 136 23.75 -30.76 -37.96
CA ILE A 136 24.54 -29.96 -38.91
C ILE A 136 24.23 -28.45 -38.99
N ASN A 137 25.20 -27.67 -38.49
CA ASN A 137 25.48 -26.29 -38.84
C ASN A 137 26.02 -26.20 -40.28
N GLU A 138 25.43 -25.37 -41.13
CA GLU A 138 26.15 -24.71 -42.23
C GLU A 138 25.81 -23.22 -42.27
N ASN A 139 26.75 -22.42 -41.78
CA ASN A 139 26.96 -21.05 -42.24
C ASN A 139 27.25 -21.05 -43.76
N GLN A 140 26.46 -20.32 -44.55
CA GLN A 140 26.98 -19.61 -45.74
C GLN A 140 25.99 -18.56 -46.27
N ILE A 141 26.39 -17.28 -46.13
CA ILE A 141 26.04 -16.05 -46.87
C ILE A 141 24.59 -15.55 -46.82
#